data_AF-A0A537CMQ1-F1
#
_entry.id   AF-A0A537CMQ1-F1
#
_cell.length_a   1.000
_cell.length_b   1.000
_cell.length_c   1.000
_cell.angle_alpha   90.00
_cell.angle_beta   90.00
_cell.angle_gamma   90.00
#
_symmetry.space_group_name_H-M   'P 1'
#
loop_
_entity.id
_entity.type
_entity.pdbx_description
1 polymer ?
#
loop_
_entity_poly.entity_id
_entity_poly.type
_entity_poly.pdbx_seq_one_letter_code
_entity_poly.pdbx_strand_id
1 'polypeptide(L)' 'MGSPPDDKDFRKAVAGVAPLAESRRVVLRPDPPPPLPRQSERDERSALAESLAGPVSLDDAIESGEELCFLREGV' A
#
# COMPACT_ATOMS: atom_id res chain seq x y z
N MET A 1 -33.63 40.86 9.72
CA MET A 1 -33.17 39.88 8.72
C MET A 1 -33.18 40.60 7.38
N GLY A 2 -32.05 41.21 6.99
CA GLY A 2 -31.98 41.98 5.75
C GLY A 2 -32.16 41.06 4.54
N SER A 3 -32.96 41.50 3.57
CA SER A 3 -33.07 40.82 2.27
C SER A 3 -31.67 40.50 1.73
N PRO A 4 -31.47 39.37 1.02
CA PRO A 4 -30.28 39.18 0.21
C PRO A 4 -30.09 40.46 -0.63
N PRO A 5 -28.87 41.01 -0.74
CA PRO A 5 -28.66 42.22 -1.52
C PRO A 5 -29.32 42.01 -2.88
N ASP A 6 -30.17 42.97 -3.26
CA ASP A 6 -30.90 42.92 -4.50
C ASP A 6 -29.88 42.60 -5.60
N ASP A 7 -30.14 41.51 -6.32
CA ASP A 7 -29.31 40.96 -7.38
C ASP A 7 -28.92 42.05 -8.41
N LYS A 8 -29.71 43.13 -8.50
CA LYS A 8 -29.45 44.34 -9.27
C LYS A 8 -28.29 45.20 -8.74
N ASP A 9 -28.22 45.45 -7.44
CA ASP A 9 -27.17 46.28 -6.83
C ASP A 9 -25.84 45.54 -6.85
N PHE A 10 -25.86 44.22 -6.59
CA PHE A 10 -24.69 43.38 -6.75
C PHE A 10 -24.18 43.39 -8.20
N ARG A 11 -25.07 43.17 -9.19
CA ARG A 11 -24.72 43.23 -10.62
C ARG A 11 -24.16 44.59 -11.06
N LYS A 12 -24.68 45.70 -10.51
CA LYS A 12 -24.12 47.04 -10.76
C LYS A 12 -22.73 47.19 -10.17
N ALA A 13 -22.50 46.73 -8.95
CA ALA A 13 -21.21 46.84 -8.27
C ALA A 13 -20.11 46.02 -8.98
N VAL A 14 -20.46 44.89 -9.60
CA VAL A 14 -19.51 44.05 -10.36
C VAL A 14 -19.54 44.32 -11.86
N ALA A 15 -20.23 45.37 -12.33
CA ALA A 15 -20.29 45.68 -13.76
C ALA A 15 -18.88 46.01 -14.30
N GLY A 16 -18.47 45.32 -15.35
CA GLY A 16 -17.16 45.53 -16.00
C GLY A 16 -16.03 44.64 -15.48
N VAL A 17 -16.30 43.71 -14.56
CA VAL A 17 -15.30 42.70 -14.19
C VAL A 17 -15.13 41.67 -15.30
N ALA A 18 -13.88 41.30 -15.58
CA ALA A 18 -13.56 40.17 -16.42
C ALA A 18 -13.26 38.94 -15.55
N PRO A 19 -13.67 37.73 -15.95
CA PRO A 19 -13.22 36.50 -15.32
C PRO A 19 -11.69 36.43 -15.32
N LEU A 20 -11.11 35.99 -14.21
CA LEU A 20 -9.68 35.68 -14.18
C LEU A 20 -9.39 34.51 -15.13
N ALA A 21 -8.24 34.56 -15.79
CA ALA A 21 -7.77 33.43 -16.59
C ALA A 21 -7.67 32.17 -15.70
N GLU A 22 -7.89 31.00 -16.30
CA GLU A 22 -7.78 29.73 -15.58
C GLU A 22 -6.44 29.65 -14.84
N SER A 23 -6.51 29.22 -13.58
CA SER A 23 -5.31 29.08 -12.76
C SER A 23 -4.38 28.07 -13.42
N ARG A 24 -3.20 28.49 -13.86
CA ARG A 24 -2.13 27.62 -14.41
C ARG A 24 -1.46 26.76 -13.33
N ARG A 25 -2.26 26.17 -12.45
CA ARG A 25 -1.75 25.28 -11.40
C ARG A 25 -1.42 23.94 -12.03
N VAL A 26 -0.17 23.53 -11.90
CA VAL A 26 0.25 22.18 -12.26
C VAL A 26 -0.21 21.22 -11.16
N VAL A 27 -0.95 20.19 -11.53
CA VAL A 27 -1.26 19.08 -10.62
C VAL A 27 -0.01 18.21 -10.52
N LEU A 28 0.71 18.34 -9.42
CA LEU A 28 1.82 17.44 -9.11
C LEU A 28 1.26 16.08 -8.71
N ARG A 29 1.66 15.03 -9.45
CA ARG A 29 1.37 13.66 -9.05
C ARG A 29 2.46 13.18 -8.09
N PRO A 30 2.11 12.42 -7.05
CA PRO A 30 3.11 11.76 -6.23
C PRO A 30 3.92 10.78 -7.07
N ASP A 31 5.17 10.56 -6.68
CA ASP A 31 6.00 9.54 -7.30
C ASP A 31 5.33 8.16 -7.15
N PRO A 32 5.44 7.29 -8.16
CA PRO A 32 4.91 5.94 -8.07
C PRO A 32 5.61 5.17 -6.95
N PRO A 33 4.93 4.19 -6.32
CA PRO A 33 5.54 3.35 -5.32
C PRO A 33 6.72 2.56 -5.92
N PRO A 34 7.72 2.18 -5.10
CA PRO A 34 8.83 1.37 -5.55
C PRO A 34 8.32 0.01 -6.07
N PRO A 35 9.06 -0.62 -7.01
CA PRO A 35 8.71 -1.94 -7.52
C PRO A 35 8.80 -3.01 -6.42
N LEU A 36 7.95 -4.03 -6.51
CA LEU A 36 7.97 -5.18 -5.59
C LEU A 36 8.90 -6.29 -6.12
N PRO A 37 9.76 -6.90 -5.26
CA PRO A 37 10.74 -7.91 -5.66
C PRO A 37 10.13 -9.32 -5.79
N ARG A 38 9.12 -9.47 -6.65
CA ARG A 38 8.33 -10.70 -6.78
C ARG A 38 9.11 -11.95 -7.19
N GLN A 39 10.31 -11.82 -7.76
CA GLN A 39 11.16 -12.98 -8.09
C GLN A 39 11.91 -13.46 -6.85
N SER A 40 12.57 -12.55 -6.14
CA SER A 40 13.23 -12.86 -4.85
C SER A 40 12.27 -13.52 -3.86
N GLU A 41 11.05 -12.99 -3.69
CA GLU A 41 10.05 -13.60 -2.81
C GLU A 41 9.65 -15.03 -3.22
N ARG A 42 9.66 -15.33 -4.53
CA ARG A 42 9.37 -16.68 -5.03
C ARG A 42 10.55 -17.62 -4.80
N ASP A 43 11.76 -17.12 -5.05
CA ASP A 43 12.98 -17.88 -4.85
C ASP A 43 13.14 -18.25 -3.37
N GLU A 44 12.94 -17.31 -2.46
CA GLU A 44 12.96 -17.55 -1.01
C GLU A 44 11.91 -18.58 -0.58
N ARG A 45 10.69 -18.48 -1.11
CA ARG A 45 9.63 -19.45 -0.81
C ARG A 45 9.97 -20.85 -1.34
N SER A 46 10.58 -20.94 -2.52
CA SER A 46 11.03 -22.20 -3.10
C SER A 46 12.15 -22.83 -2.27
N ALA A 47 13.16 -22.04 -1.88
CA ALA A 47 14.26 -22.49 -1.04
C ALA A 47 13.78 -23.01 0.32
N LEU A 48 12.82 -22.31 0.94
CA LEU A 48 12.20 -22.77 2.19
C LEU A 48 11.45 -24.10 2.00
N ALA A 49 10.66 -24.23 0.93
CA ALA A 49 9.93 -25.46 0.65
C ALA A 49 10.88 -26.64 0.41
N GLU A 50 11.97 -26.43 -0.33
CA GLU A 50 13.02 -27.43 -0.56
C GLU A 50 13.69 -27.84 0.75
N SER A 51 14.03 -26.88 1.61
CA SER A 51 14.65 -27.13 2.92
C SER A 51 13.75 -27.96 3.84
N LEU A 52 12.43 -27.72 3.80
CA LEU A 52 11.46 -28.44 4.61
C LEU A 52 11.09 -29.82 4.05
N ALA A 53 11.25 -30.04 2.74
CA ALA A 53 10.91 -31.30 2.09
C ALA A 53 12.02 -32.36 2.17
N GLY A 54 13.20 -32.00 2.69
CA GLY A 54 14.29 -32.94 2.92
C GLY A 54 13.88 -34.09 3.86
N PRO A 55 14.45 -35.29 3.68
CA PRO A 55 14.21 -36.40 4.60
C PRO A 55 14.77 -36.04 5.98
N VAL A 56 13.91 -36.02 6.99
CA VAL A 56 14.36 -35.98 8.39
C VAL A 56 15.02 -37.32 8.70
N SER A 57 16.33 -37.28 8.98
CA SER A 57 17.13 -38.46 9.25
C SER A 57 17.24 -38.74 10.75
N LEU A 58 17.64 -39.96 11.08
CA LEU A 58 17.97 -40.32 12.47
C LEU A 58 19.18 -39.50 12.97
N ASP A 59 20.11 -39.16 12.08
CA ASP A 59 21.28 -38.35 12.42
C ASP A 59 20.87 -36.95 12.87
N ASP A 60 19.85 -36.35 12.25
CA ASP A 60 19.30 -35.04 12.65
C ASP A 60 18.69 -35.09 14.06
N ALA A 61 18.03 -36.19 14.41
CA ALA A 61 17.49 -36.40 15.76
C ALA A 61 18.61 -36.57 16.80
N ILE A 62 19.64 -37.35 16.47
CA ILE A 62 20.81 -37.58 17.34
C ILE A 62 21.61 -36.29 17.56
N GLU A 63 21.82 -35.47 16.53
CA GLU A 63 22.53 -34.20 16.63
C GLU A 63 21.81 -33.22 17.58
N SER A 64 20.49 -33.22 17.58
CA SER A 64 19.71 -32.37 18.49
C SER A 64 19.80 -32.80 19.96
N GLY A 65 20.17 -34.06 20.23
CA GLY A 65 20.26 -34.63 21.57
C GLY A 65 18.90 -34.91 22.25
N GLU A 66 17.80 -34.64 21.55
CA GLU A 66 16.42 -34.79 22.05
C GLU A 66 15.53 -35.41 20.97
N GLU A 67 14.42 -36.04 21.36
CA GLU A 67 13.42 -36.49 20.41
C GLU A 67 12.34 -35.43 20.25
N LEU A 68 12.44 -34.64 19.17
CA LEU A 68 11.54 -33.52 18.90
C LEU A 68 10.12 -34.00 18.57
N CYS A 69 9.22 -33.89 19.55
CA CYS A 69 7.79 -34.19 19.40
C CYS A 69 6.98 -32.90 19.19
N PHE A 70 6.21 -32.82 18.09
CA PHE A 70 5.26 -31.74 17.84
C PHE A 70 3.85 -32.28 17.60
N LEU A 71 2.87 -31.77 18.33
CA LEU A 71 1.46 -32.01 18.08
C LEU A 71 0.78 -30.68 17.74
N ARG A 72 0.10 -30.63 16.60
CA ARG A 72 -0.67 -29.45 16.21
C ARG A 72 -1.87 -29.27 17.15
N GLU A 73 -2.11 -28.05 17.59
CA GLU A 73 -3.26 -27.74 18.43
C GLU A 73 -4.59 -28.14 17.74
N GLY A 74 -5.43 -28.89 18.48
CA GLY A 74 -6.72 -29.37 17.99
C GLY A 74 -6.72 -30.73 17.26
N VAL A 75 -5.62 -31.49 17.31
CA VAL A 75 -5.54 -32.90 16.90
C VAL A 75 -5.78 -33.83 18.09
#